data_AF-A0A5C9BTT8-F1
#
_entry.id   AF-A0A5C9BTT8-F1
#
_cell.length_a   1.000
_cell.length_b   1.000
_cell.length_c   1.000
_cell.angle_alpha   90.00
_cell.angle_beta   90.00
_cell.angle_gamma   90.00
#
_symmetry.space_group_name_H-M   'P 1'
#
loop_
_entity.id
_entity.type
_entity.pdbx_description
1 polymer ?
#
loop_
_entity_poly.entity_id
_entity_poly.type
_entity_poly.pdbx_seq_one_letter_code
_entity_poly.pdbx_strand_id
1 'polypeptide(L)' 'MAQRKINLRQVLECLRIGKISEPAHLTTQGDWKATLEHLYAGDLVKVAVAIEPQEDGDWAIIITVMD' A
#
# COMPACT_ATOMS: atom_id res chain seq x y z
N MET A 1 3.72 -1.63 10.63
CA MET A 1 4.79 -0.61 10.50
C MET A 1 5.89 -0.82 11.55
N ALA A 2 5.62 -0.61 12.84
CA ALA A 2 6.63 -0.73 13.91
C ALA A 2 7.32 -2.10 13.97
N GLN A 3 6.56 -3.19 13.85
CA GLN A 3 7.11 -4.56 13.82
C GLN A 3 8.06 -4.79 12.64
N ARG A 4 7.82 -4.12 11.52
CA ARG A 4 8.64 -4.17 10.28
C ARG A 4 9.75 -3.13 10.28
N LYS A 5 9.92 -2.36 11.36
CA LYS A 5 10.86 -1.22 11.50
C LYS A 5 10.73 -0.16 10.39
N ILE A 6 9.61 -0.13 9.68
CA ILE A 6 9.30 0.85 8.64
C ILE A 6 8.49 1.98 9.26
N ASN A 7 8.97 3.21 9.10
CA ASN A 7 8.31 4.41 9.58
C ASN A 7 7.34 5.00 8.55
N LEU A 8 6.52 5.96 8.98
CA LEU A 8 5.53 6.59 8.12
C LEU A 8 6.15 7.31 6.91
N ARG A 9 7.30 7.98 7.10
CA ARG A 9 7.98 8.71 6.01
C ARG A 9 8.40 7.77 4.87
N GLN A 10 8.93 6.60 5.21
CA GLN A 10 9.28 5.56 4.25
C GLN A 10 8.07 5.11 3.42
N VAL A 11 6.92 4.93 4.09
CA VAL A 11 5.68 4.53 3.40
C VAL A 11 5.14 5.66 2.52
N LEU A 12 5.12 6.89 3.00
CA LEU A 12 4.68 8.03 2.19
C LEU A 12 5.56 8.23 0.95
N GLU A 13 6.87 8.08 1.07
CA GLU A 13 7.77 8.12 -0.09
C GLU A 13 7.52 6.94 -1.05
N CYS A 14 7.28 5.73 -0.54
CA CYS A 14 6.90 4.59 -1.37
C CYS A 14 5.58 4.83 -2.13
N LEU A 15 4.60 5.49 -1.52
CA LEU A 15 3.34 5.84 -2.19
C LEU A 15 3.52 6.95 -3.22
N ARG A 16 4.44 7.89 -2.97
CA ARG A 16 4.69 9.06 -3.82
C ARG A 16 5.48 8.72 -5.09
N ILE A 17 6.50 7.88 -4.96
CA ILE A 17 7.47 7.60 -6.04
C ILE A 17 7.80 6.12 -6.23
N GLY A 18 7.12 5.24 -5.49
CA GLY A 18 7.32 3.79 -5.64
C GLY A 18 6.82 3.29 -6.98
N LYS A 19 7.36 2.14 -7.38
CA LYS A 19 6.95 1.44 -8.58
C LYS A 19 5.81 0.50 -8.24
N ILE A 20 4.84 0.39 -9.13
CA ILE A 20 3.78 -0.62 -9.03
C ILE A 20 4.41 -1.98 -9.36
N SER A 21 4.56 -2.86 -8.36
CA SER A 21 5.07 -4.22 -8.55
C SER A 21 3.97 -5.27 -8.70
N GLU A 22 2.76 -4.96 -8.22
CA GLU A 22 1.53 -5.68 -8.57
C GLU A 22 0.51 -4.66 -9.10
N PRO A 23 0.10 -4.76 -10.38
CA PRO A 23 -0.88 -3.85 -10.97
C PRO A 23 -2.20 -3.81 -10.20
N ALA A 24 -2.90 -2.68 -10.34
CA ALA A 24 -4.24 -2.52 -9.79
C ALA A 24 -5.18 -3.60 -10.35
N HIS A 25 -5.85 -4.31 -9.46
CA HIS A 25 -6.82 -5.35 -9.80
C HIS A 25 -7.97 -5.35 -8.80
N LEU A 26 -9.13 -5.83 -9.26
CA LEU A 26 -10.27 -6.12 -8.39
C LEU A 26 -10.03 -7.41 -7.63
N THR A 27 -10.32 -7.41 -6.34
CA THR A 27 -10.34 -8.66 -5.57
C THR A 27 -11.70 -9.37 -5.75
N THR A 28 -11.81 -10.58 -5.18
CA THR A 28 -13.07 -11.32 -5.13
C THR A 28 -14.16 -10.65 -4.29
N GLN A 29 -13.80 -9.69 -3.44
CA GLN A 29 -14.72 -8.91 -2.61
C GLN A 29 -15.16 -7.61 -3.31
N GLY A 30 -14.57 -7.28 -4.46
CA GLY A 30 -14.92 -6.09 -5.24
C GLY A 30 -14.15 -4.82 -4.86
N ASP A 31 -13.23 -4.89 -3.90
CA ASP A 31 -12.28 -3.81 -3.62
C ASP A 31 -11.15 -3.76 -4.66
N TRP A 32 -10.52 -2.60 -4.78
CA TRP A 32 -9.35 -2.41 -5.64
C TRP A 32 -8.07 -2.56 -4.84
N LYS A 33 -7.14 -3.37 -5.34
CA LYS A 33 -5.84 -3.57 -4.71
C LYS A 33 -4.69 -3.36 -5.67
N ALA A 34 -3.59 -2.77 -5.19
CA ALA A 34 -2.32 -2.69 -5.88
C ALA A 34 -1.16 -2.85 -4.88
N THR A 35 0.01 -3.24 -5.38
CA THR A 35 1.24 -3.27 -4.58
C THR A 35 2.27 -2.33 -5.18
N LEU A 36 2.86 -1.50 -4.31
CA LEU A 36 3.98 -0.63 -4.63
C LEU A 36 5.23 -1.06 -3.88
N GLU A 37 6.39 -0.79 -4.47
CA GLU A 37 7.68 -0.96 -3.80
C GLU A 37 8.64 0.20 -4.10
N HIS A 38 9.46 0.53 -3.10
CA HIS A 38 10.46 1.57 -3.21
C HIS A 38 11.66 1.27 -2.31
N LEU A 39 12.87 1.43 -2.85
CA LEU A 39 14.10 1.32 -2.07
C LEU A 39 14.38 2.65 -1.38
N TYR A 40 14.28 2.69 -0.05
CA TYR A 40 14.50 3.88 0.75
C TYR A 40 15.66 3.67 1.73
N ALA A 41 16.76 4.40 1.55
CA ALA A 41 17.94 4.33 2.42
C ALA A 41 18.49 2.90 2.65
N GLY A 42 18.34 2.01 1.68
CA GLY A 42 18.78 0.61 1.76
C GLY A 42 17.69 -0.39 2.16
N ASP A 43 16.55 0.08 2.67
CA ASP A 43 15.40 -0.77 2.99
C ASP A 43 14.46 -0.86 1.78
N LEU A 44 14.10 -2.09 1.37
CA LEU A 44 13.03 -2.28 0.40
C LEU A 44 11.69 -2.16 1.12
N VAL A 45 10.99 -1.05 0.87
CA VAL A 45 9.66 -0.80 1.41
C VAL A 45 8.65 -1.33 0.41
N LYS A 46 7.85 -2.31 0.80
CA LYS A 46 6.75 -2.86 -0.01
C LYS A 46 5.42 -2.58 0.68
N VAL A 47 4.46 -2.04 -0.05
CA VAL A 47 3.18 -1.57 0.47
C VAL A 47 2.06 -2.08 -0.42
N ALA A 48 1.12 -2.82 0.18
CA ALA A 48 -0.17 -3.08 -0.43
C ALA A 48 -1.13 -1.94 -0.12
N VAL A 49 -1.82 -1.46 -1.15
CA VAL A 49 -2.88 -0.45 -1.05
C VAL A 49 -4.19 -1.11 -1.46
N ALA A 50 -5.20 -0.99 -0.61
CA ALA A 50 -6.57 -1.39 -0.92
C ALA A 50 -7.50 -0.17 -0.84
N ILE A 51 -8.44 -0.08 -1.77
CA ILE A 51 -9.50 0.93 -1.82
C ILE A 51 -10.82 0.18 -1.69
N GLU A 52 -11.42 0.28 -0.50
CA GLU A 52 -12.60 -0.49 -0.10
C GLU A 52 -13.82 0.42 -0.01
N PRO A 53 -14.94 0.09 -0.69
CA PRO A 53 -16.19 0.81 -0.51
C PRO A 53 -16.73 0.54 0.89
N GLN A 54 -17.27 1.58 1.53
CA GLN A 54 -17.89 1.50 2.85
C GLN A 54 -19.43 1.48 2.72
N GLU A 55 -20.11 1.02 3.77
CA GLU A 55 -21.58 0.84 3.77
C GLU A 55 -22.35 2.15 3.60
N ASP A 56 -21.77 3.29 4.00
CA ASP A 56 -22.35 4.64 3.89
C ASP A 56 -22.11 5.30 2.52
N GLY A 57 -21.41 4.63 1.61
CA GLY A 57 -21.04 5.15 0.29
C GLY A 57 -19.70 5.88 0.25
N ASP A 58 -18.98 5.97 1.37
CA ASP A 58 -17.59 6.46 1.38
C ASP A 58 -16.59 5.38 0.94
N TRP A 59 -15.32 5.77 0.86
CA TRP A 59 -14.22 4.87 0.51
C TRP A 59 -13.14 4.90 1.60
N ALA A 60 -12.68 3.71 2.00
CA ALA A 60 -11.51 3.57 2.87
C ALA A 60 -10.27 3.26 2.02
N ILE A 61 -9.16 3.92 2.34
CA ILE A 61 -7.84 3.59 1.77
C ILE A 61 -7.03 2.91 2.86
N ILE A 62 -6.74 1.63 2.65
CA ILE A 62 -5.98 0.80 3.59
C ILE A 62 -4.58 0.61 3.05
N ILE A 63 -3.59 0.91 3.89
CA ILE A 63 -2.18 0.90 3.52
C ILE A 63 -1.48 -0.10 4.43
N THR A 64 -1.05 -1.21 3.86
CA THR A 64 -0.42 -2.31 4.59
C THR A 64 1.03 -2.45 4.15
N VAL A 65 1.96 -2.24 5.08
CA VAL A 65 3.38 -2.57 4.84
C VAL A 65 3.53 -4.08 4.82
N MET A 66 4.19 -4.62 3.79
CA MET A 66 4.45 -6.05 3.60
C MET A 66 5.88 -6.42 4.01
N ASP A 67 6.11 -7.71 4.22
CA ASP A 67 7.43 -8.30 4.51
C ASP A 67 8.20 -8.63 3.21
#